data_AF-A0A435E9W5-F1
#
_entry.id   AF-A0A435E9W5-F1
#
_cell.length_a   1.000
_cell.length_b   1.000
_cell.length_c   1.000
_cell.angle_alpha   90.00
_cell.angle_beta   90.00
_cell.angle_gamma   90.00
#
_symmetry.space_group_name_H-M   'P 1'
#
loop_
_entity.id
_entity.type
_entity.pdbx_description
1 polymer ?
#
loop_
_entity_poly.entity_id
_entity_poly.type
_entity_poly.pdbx_seq_one_letter_code
_entity_poly.pdbx_strand_id
1 'polypeptide(L)'
;FDVALSAHFKRGRSISGRGMFLIPRSYPEKETGAMKPSTCYAHACTVAEVEVDDETGEVTVLTVKNVFEIGRALNPKMVEQQLVGGSWMGISHALYETTEPYYPNRDHGGTDFNQYLMPGPGDLAETEIIVLERPSADGPFGAKGPGEMCANPQIPAVANAVFDAVGVRIDTLPITPERILRALKARAAS
;
A
#
# COMPACT_ATOMS: atom_id res chain seq x y z
N PHE A 1 -8.53 9.57 36.34
CA PHE A 1 -9.78 8.99 36.89
C PHE A 1 -10.24 9.71 38.16
N ASP A 2 -9.34 10.00 39.10
CA ASP A 2 -9.73 10.56 40.41
C ASP A 2 -10.41 11.95 40.34
N VAL A 3 -9.96 12.84 39.45
CA VAL A 3 -10.53 14.18 39.30
C VAL A 3 -11.96 14.16 38.74
N ALA A 4 -12.22 13.34 37.72
CA ALA A 4 -13.55 13.23 37.10
C ALA A 4 -14.57 12.59 38.05
N LEU A 5 -14.17 11.53 38.76
CA LEU A 5 -15.00 10.88 39.77
C LEU A 5 -15.23 11.81 40.98
N SER A 6 -14.21 12.51 41.46
CA SER A 6 -14.33 13.50 42.54
C SER A 6 -15.24 14.66 42.15
N ALA A 7 -15.17 15.15 40.92
CA ALA A 7 -16.08 16.18 40.43
C ALA A 7 -17.54 15.69 40.48
N HIS A 8 -17.80 14.48 40.00
CA HIS A 8 -19.15 13.93 39.94
C HIS A 8 -19.70 13.57 41.33
N PHE A 9 -18.96 12.79 42.12
CA PHE A 9 -19.45 12.22 43.39
C PHE A 9 -19.18 13.09 44.61
N LYS A 10 -18.14 13.94 44.62
CA LYS A 10 -17.81 14.81 45.78
C LYS A 10 -18.22 16.26 45.57
N ARG A 11 -18.24 16.74 44.33
CA ARG A 11 -18.56 18.15 44.02
C ARG A 11 -19.89 18.34 43.28
N GLY A 12 -20.61 17.25 42.97
CA GLY A 12 -21.90 17.29 42.27
C GLY A 12 -21.83 17.90 40.87
N ARG A 13 -20.67 17.87 40.21
CA ARG A 13 -20.43 18.46 38.88
C ARG A 13 -19.94 17.38 37.92
N SER A 14 -20.70 17.14 36.86
CA SER A 14 -20.25 16.25 35.78
C SER A 14 -19.22 16.97 34.91
N ILE A 15 -18.06 16.33 34.71
CA ILE A 15 -17.08 16.75 33.70
C ILE A 15 -17.40 15.96 32.44
N SER A 16 -18.03 16.61 31.47
CA SER A 16 -18.31 16.05 30.14
C SER A 16 -17.76 16.96 29.04
N GLY A 17 -17.40 16.37 27.91
CA GLY A 17 -16.93 17.09 26.73
C GLY A 17 -17.37 16.38 25.45
N ARG A 18 -17.64 17.16 24.40
CA ARG A 18 -17.94 16.68 23.05
C ARG A 18 -17.06 17.46 22.07
N GLY A 19 -16.44 16.75 21.13
CA GLY A 19 -15.65 17.33 20.04
C GLY A 19 -16.09 16.78 18.70
N MET A 20 -15.96 17.59 17.65
CA MET A 20 -16.18 17.19 16.26
C MET A 20 -15.16 17.91 15.39
N PHE A 21 -14.51 17.18 14.49
CA PHE A 21 -13.61 17.74 13.49
C PHE A 21 -14.13 17.34 12.11
N LEU A 22 -14.32 18.33 11.24
CA LEU A 22 -14.77 18.14 9.87
C LEU A 22 -13.88 18.97 8.96
N ILE A 23 -13.39 18.34 7.90
CA ILE A 23 -12.69 19.03 6.82
C ILE A 23 -13.76 19.60 5.86
N PRO A 24 -13.74 20.90 5.55
CA PRO A 24 -14.64 21.46 4.55
C PRO A 24 -14.50 20.74 3.21
N ARG A 25 -15.61 20.32 2.61
CA ARG A 25 -15.60 19.69 1.29
C ARG A 25 -15.11 20.69 0.25
N SER A 26 -14.13 20.30 -0.55
CA SER A 26 -13.77 21.00 -1.78
C SER A 26 -14.45 20.29 -2.94
N TYR A 27 -15.25 21.03 -3.70
CA TYR A 27 -15.87 20.53 -4.93
C TYR A 27 -15.00 20.94 -6.13
N PRO A 28 -14.81 20.06 -7.12
CA PRO A 28 -14.11 20.42 -8.35
C PRO A 28 -14.85 21.52 -9.09
N GLU A 29 -14.10 22.53 -9.54
CA GLU A 29 -14.56 23.48 -10.55
C GLU A 29 -14.97 22.70 -11.82
N LYS A 30 -16.12 23.03 -12.40
CA LYS A 30 -16.74 22.20 -13.45
C LYS A 30 -15.89 22.15 -14.73
N GLU A 31 -15.26 23.27 -15.08
CA GLU A 31 -14.53 23.44 -16.33
C GLU A 31 -13.07 22.99 -16.21
N THR A 32 -12.44 23.22 -15.05
CA THR A 32 -10.99 23.01 -14.85
C THR A 32 -10.68 21.76 -14.03
N GLY A 33 -11.65 21.24 -13.26
CA GLY A 33 -11.43 20.19 -12.27
C GLY A 33 -10.63 20.65 -11.05
N ALA A 34 -10.28 21.93 -10.93
CA ALA A 34 -9.48 22.43 -9.83
C ALA A 34 -10.20 22.25 -8.49
N MET A 35 -9.50 21.67 -7.51
CA MET A 35 -9.98 21.50 -6.14
C MET A 35 -8.82 21.35 -5.16
N LYS A 36 -9.14 21.40 -3.87
CA LYS A 36 -8.26 20.95 -2.78
C LYS A 36 -8.74 19.59 -2.27
N PRO A 37 -8.29 18.47 -2.88
CA PRO A 37 -8.84 17.14 -2.59
C PRO A 37 -8.40 16.59 -1.24
N SER A 38 -7.27 17.07 -0.71
CA SER A 38 -6.73 16.62 0.57
C SER A 38 -6.23 17.80 1.42
N THR A 39 -6.24 17.61 2.74
CA THR A 39 -5.61 18.52 3.70
C THR A 39 -4.10 18.30 3.82
N CYS A 40 -3.63 17.09 3.53
CA CYS A 40 -2.21 16.77 3.56
C CYS A 40 -1.86 15.64 2.58
N TYR A 41 -0.60 15.59 2.16
CA TYR A 41 -0.08 14.52 1.33
C TYR A 41 1.03 13.80 2.08
N ALA A 42 1.00 12.48 1.99
CA ALA A 42 2.05 11.59 2.43
C ALA A 42 2.80 11.07 1.19
N HIS A 43 4.07 10.73 1.36
CA HIS A 43 4.93 10.35 0.24
C HIS A 43 5.60 9.01 0.50
N ALA A 44 5.82 8.24 -0.55
CA ALA A 44 6.50 6.96 -0.49
C ALA A 44 7.53 6.83 -1.62
N CYS A 45 8.61 6.13 -1.34
CA CYS A 45 9.56 5.65 -2.34
C CYS A 45 9.88 4.19 -2.01
N THR A 46 9.81 3.34 -3.03
CA THR A 46 10.08 1.91 -2.90
C THR A 46 11.09 1.51 -3.96
N VAL A 47 12.09 0.75 -3.54
CA VAL A 47 13.05 0.06 -4.42
C VAL A 47 12.88 -1.43 -4.16
N ALA A 48 12.61 -2.18 -5.22
CA ALA A 48 12.52 -3.64 -5.17
C ALA A 48 13.69 -4.24 -5.95
N GLU A 49 14.26 -5.31 -5.40
CA GLU A 49 15.23 -6.17 -6.05
C GLU A 49 14.55 -7.50 -6.34
N VAL A 50 14.67 -7.98 -7.58
CA VAL A 50 14.02 -9.23 -8.02
C VAL A 50 15.02 -10.11 -8.76
N GLU A 51 14.80 -11.41 -8.65
CA GLU A 51 15.36 -12.42 -9.56
C GLU A 51 14.23 -12.90 -10.47
N VAL A 52 14.53 -13.07 -11.75
CA VAL A 52 13.58 -13.61 -12.73
C VAL A 52 14.24 -14.78 -13.43
N ASP A 53 13.63 -15.95 -13.37
CA ASP A 53 14.02 -17.11 -14.17
C ASP A 53 13.48 -16.92 -15.59
N ASP A 54 14.37 -16.87 -16.58
CA ASP A 54 14.00 -16.62 -17.98
C ASP A 54 13.54 -17.87 -18.74
N GLU A 55 13.69 -19.06 -18.15
CA GLU A 55 13.16 -20.33 -18.66
C GLU A 55 11.71 -20.58 -18.17
N THR A 56 11.40 -20.20 -16.93
CA THR A 56 10.06 -20.42 -16.31
C THR A 56 9.20 -19.15 -16.25
N GLY A 57 9.83 -17.98 -16.24
CA GLY A 57 9.19 -16.68 -16.01
C GLY A 57 8.90 -16.38 -14.54
N GLU A 58 9.29 -17.26 -13.62
CA GLU A 58 9.06 -17.05 -12.19
C GLU A 58 9.83 -15.84 -11.67
N VAL A 59 9.17 -15.05 -10.80
CA VAL A 59 9.74 -13.84 -10.20
C VAL A 59 9.86 -14.05 -8.69
N THR A 60 11.08 -13.95 -8.18
CA THR A 60 11.37 -13.94 -6.75
C THR A 60 11.72 -12.52 -6.33
N VAL A 61 10.98 -11.95 -5.38
CA VAL A 61 11.33 -10.65 -4.79
C VAL A 61 12.35 -10.88 -3.67
N LEU A 62 13.59 -10.44 -3.88
CA LEU A 62 14.70 -10.67 -2.96
C LEU A 62 14.64 -9.70 -1.78
N THR A 63 14.64 -8.40 -2.09
CA THR A 63 14.64 -7.33 -1.09
C THR A 63 13.71 -6.20 -1.49
N VAL A 64 13.10 -5.55 -0.50
CA VAL A 64 12.29 -4.34 -0.70
C VAL A 64 12.70 -3.27 0.32
N LYS A 65 13.13 -2.12 -0.19
CA LYS A 65 13.52 -0.97 0.62
C LYS A 65 12.49 0.12 0.45
N ASN A 66 11.85 0.48 1.56
CA ASN A 66 10.78 1.45 1.60
C ASN A 66 11.17 2.69 2.40
N VAL A 67 10.81 3.86 1.89
CA VAL A 67 10.87 5.13 2.60
C VAL A 67 9.48 5.74 2.59
N PHE A 68 8.90 5.96 3.76
CA PHE A 68 7.56 6.54 3.92
C PHE A 68 7.62 7.83 4.73
N GLU A 69 7.07 8.91 4.19
CA GLU A 69 6.81 10.14 4.93
C GLU A 69 5.34 10.16 5.35
N ILE A 70 5.09 10.13 6.66
CA ILE A 70 3.74 9.90 7.23
C ILE A 70 3.34 10.95 8.28
N GLY A 71 3.92 12.14 8.23
CA GLY A 71 3.73 13.13 9.28
C GLY A 71 4.45 12.71 10.55
N ARG A 72 3.73 12.67 11.67
CA ARG A 72 4.23 12.12 12.93
C ARG A 72 3.71 10.70 13.16
N ALA A 73 4.59 9.76 13.44
CA ALA A 73 4.27 8.41 13.85
C ALA A 73 3.72 8.39 15.28
N LEU A 74 2.40 8.49 15.42
CA LEU A 74 1.74 8.53 16.74
C LEU A 74 2.00 7.28 17.57
N ASN A 75 2.00 6.12 16.91
CA ASN A 75 2.42 4.85 17.49
C ASN A 75 3.38 4.17 16.51
N PRO A 76 4.70 4.28 16.73
CA PRO A 76 5.70 3.74 15.82
C PRO A 76 5.52 2.25 15.54
N LYS A 77 5.07 1.45 16.53
CA LYS A 77 4.92 0.00 16.34
C LYS A 77 3.72 -0.36 15.47
N MET A 78 2.59 0.32 15.66
CA MET A 78 1.42 0.13 14.79
C MET A 78 1.70 0.61 13.36
N VAL A 79 2.45 1.71 13.23
CA VAL A 79 2.92 2.20 11.93
C VAL A 79 3.77 1.14 11.24
N GLU A 80 4.81 0.62 11.91
CA GLU A 80 5.68 -0.43 11.36
C GLU A 80 4.86 -1.62 10.86
N GLN A 81 3.90 -2.11 11.65
CA GLN A 81 3.02 -3.22 11.27
C GLN A 81 2.17 -2.91 10.03
N GLN A 82 1.62 -1.69 9.94
CA GLN A 82 0.82 -1.27 8.79
C GLN A 82 1.67 -1.19 7.52
N LEU A 83 2.91 -0.71 7.64
CA LEU A 83 3.83 -0.56 6.52
C LEU A 83 4.31 -1.93 6.02
N VAL A 84 4.62 -2.87 6.92
CA VAL A 84 4.98 -4.26 6.56
C VAL A 84 3.82 -4.96 5.88
N GLY A 85 2.62 -4.91 6.46
CA GLY A 85 1.43 -5.55 5.89
C GLY A 85 1.04 -4.98 4.53
N GLY A 86 1.13 -3.65 4.38
CA GLY A 86 0.90 -3.00 3.09
C GLY A 86 1.95 -3.36 2.05
N SER A 87 3.23 -3.44 2.43
CA SER A 87 4.30 -3.87 1.53
C SER A 87 4.00 -5.27 0.97
N TRP A 88 3.59 -6.19 1.84
CA TRP A 88 3.17 -7.53 1.43
C TRP A 88 1.95 -7.51 0.50
N MET A 89 0.90 -6.75 0.83
CA MET A 89 -0.29 -6.61 -0.02
C MET A 89 0.06 -6.07 -1.42
N GLY A 90 0.96 -5.09 -1.50
CA GLY A 90 1.36 -4.51 -2.78
C GLY A 90 2.16 -5.48 -3.65
N ILE A 91 3.07 -6.26 -3.05
CA ILE A 91 3.83 -7.32 -3.76
C ILE A 91 2.88 -8.44 -4.21
N SER A 92 1.97 -8.84 -3.33
CA SER A 92 0.95 -9.84 -3.61
C SER A 92 0.07 -9.43 -4.81
N HIS A 93 -0.37 -8.17 -4.85
CA HIS A 93 -1.09 -7.61 -5.99
C HIS A 93 -0.25 -7.55 -7.28
N ALA A 94 1.05 -7.29 -7.16
CA ALA A 94 1.93 -7.20 -8.32
C ALA A 94 2.11 -8.55 -9.03
N LEU A 95 2.17 -9.66 -8.27
CA LEU A 95 2.64 -10.95 -8.77
C LEU A 95 1.59 -12.08 -8.73
N TYR A 96 0.62 -12.05 -7.82
CA TYR A 96 -0.23 -13.21 -7.52
C TYR A 96 -1.72 -12.94 -7.69
N GLU A 97 -2.23 -11.85 -7.11
CA GLU A 97 -3.66 -11.66 -6.92
C GLU A 97 -4.37 -11.19 -8.19
N THR A 98 -5.45 -11.89 -8.58
CA THR A 98 -6.30 -11.48 -9.71
C THR A 98 -7.72 -12.01 -9.59
N THR A 99 -8.68 -11.27 -10.15
CA THR A 99 -10.05 -11.73 -10.41
C THR A 99 -10.39 -11.75 -11.91
N GLU A 100 -9.42 -11.39 -12.75
CA GLU A 100 -9.51 -11.50 -14.21
C GLU A 100 -9.41 -12.97 -14.65
N PRO A 101 -9.99 -13.34 -15.81
CA PRO A 101 -10.71 -12.49 -16.77
C PRO A 101 -12.21 -12.33 -16.47
N TYR A 102 -12.69 -12.89 -15.35
CA TYR A 102 -14.12 -13.05 -15.12
C TYR A 102 -14.75 -11.90 -14.34
N TYR A 103 -13.97 -10.96 -13.81
CA TYR A 103 -14.51 -9.77 -13.13
C TYR A 103 -15.50 -9.01 -14.04
N PRO A 104 -16.67 -8.55 -13.52
CA PRO A 104 -17.18 -8.66 -12.15
C PRO A 104 -18.08 -9.90 -11.92
N ASN A 105 -18.09 -10.86 -12.83
CA ASN A 105 -18.88 -12.09 -12.69
C ASN A 105 -18.31 -12.97 -11.56
N ARG A 106 -19.16 -13.23 -10.54
CA ARG A 106 -18.79 -14.00 -9.35
C ARG A 106 -18.87 -15.51 -9.53
N ASP A 107 -19.53 -15.99 -10.58
CA ASP A 107 -19.72 -17.43 -10.83
C ASP A 107 -18.40 -18.16 -11.10
N HIS A 108 -17.37 -17.41 -11.52
CA HIS A 108 -16.03 -17.91 -11.82
C HIS A 108 -14.94 -17.30 -10.92
N GLY A 109 -15.33 -16.60 -9.86
CA GLY A 109 -14.38 -16.04 -8.90
C GLY A 109 -13.75 -17.13 -8.02
N GLY A 110 -12.50 -16.92 -7.61
CA GLY A 110 -11.86 -17.82 -6.65
C GLY A 110 -12.66 -17.90 -5.35
N THR A 111 -13.00 -19.11 -4.91
CA THR A 111 -13.80 -19.36 -3.69
C THR A 111 -12.96 -19.70 -2.47
N ASP A 112 -11.66 -19.94 -2.69
CA ASP A 112 -10.69 -20.26 -1.66
C ASP A 112 -9.28 -19.78 -2.05
N PHE A 113 -8.30 -19.96 -1.15
CA PHE A 113 -6.92 -19.51 -1.34
C PHE A 113 -6.09 -20.39 -2.29
N ASN A 114 -6.61 -21.52 -2.77
CA ASN A 114 -5.96 -22.26 -3.87
C ASN A 114 -6.31 -21.65 -5.23
N GLN A 115 -7.48 -21.00 -5.33
CA GLN A 115 -7.93 -20.33 -6.55
C GLN A 115 -7.56 -18.85 -6.57
N TYR A 116 -7.51 -18.19 -5.41
CA TYR A 116 -7.02 -16.82 -5.24
C TYR A 116 -5.72 -16.84 -4.46
N LEU A 117 -4.61 -16.87 -5.19
CA LEU A 117 -3.29 -17.03 -4.61
C LEU A 117 -2.79 -15.73 -3.98
N MET A 118 -2.26 -15.86 -2.75
CA MET A 118 -1.49 -14.83 -2.06
C MET A 118 -0.18 -15.47 -1.59
N PRO A 119 0.94 -14.73 -1.56
CA PRO A 119 2.22 -15.25 -1.10
C PRO A 119 2.16 -15.60 0.38
N GLY A 120 2.69 -16.76 0.74
CA GLY A 120 2.77 -17.21 2.13
C GLY A 120 3.95 -16.60 2.87
N PRO A 121 4.12 -16.94 4.17
CA PRO A 121 5.26 -16.45 4.97
C PRO A 121 6.64 -16.80 4.41
N GLY A 122 6.74 -17.89 3.64
CA GLY A 122 7.99 -18.31 2.98
C GLY A 122 8.34 -17.52 1.72
N ASP A 123 7.36 -16.79 1.16
CA ASP A 123 7.50 -16.00 -0.07
C ASP A 123 7.71 -14.50 0.25
N LEU A 124 7.92 -14.16 1.54
CA LEU A 124 8.12 -12.79 1.98
C LEU A 124 9.54 -12.32 1.65
N ALA A 125 9.61 -11.24 0.87
CA ALA A 125 10.86 -10.53 0.65
C ALA A 125 11.41 -9.92 1.94
N GLU A 126 12.74 -9.86 2.06
CA GLU A 126 13.37 -9.08 3.12
C GLU A 126 12.97 -7.61 2.96
N THR A 127 12.28 -7.05 3.96
CA THR A 127 11.67 -5.72 3.87
C THR A 127 12.31 -4.76 4.87
N GLU A 128 12.96 -3.72 4.35
CA GLU A 128 13.48 -2.60 5.13
C GLU A 128 12.53 -1.39 5.02
N ILE A 129 12.22 -0.76 6.15
CA ILE A 129 11.29 0.38 6.20
C ILE A 129 11.91 1.53 6.98
N ILE A 130 12.01 2.68 6.33
CA ILE A 130 12.43 3.96 6.91
C ILE A 130 11.22 4.89 6.99
N VAL A 131 10.96 5.41 8.19
CA VAL A 131 9.92 6.42 8.41
C VAL A 131 10.54 7.81 8.50
N LEU A 132 10.11 8.70 7.61
CA LEU A 132 10.44 10.11 7.63
C LEU A 132 9.32 10.89 8.32
N GLU A 133 9.65 11.58 9.42
CA GLU A 133 8.67 12.40 10.10
C GLU A 133 8.68 13.85 9.59
N ARG A 134 7.58 14.28 8.93
CA ARG A 134 7.35 15.68 8.51
C ARG A 134 5.94 16.12 8.92
N PRO A 135 5.76 16.56 10.18
CA PRO A 135 4.45 16.82 10.77
C PRO A 135 3.52 17.68 9.89
N SER A 136 2.30 17.22 9.70
CA SER A 136 1.24 17.98 9.02
C SER A 136 0.71 19.10 9.93
N ALA A 137 0.51 20.30 9.40
CA ALA A 137 -0.10 21.40 10.15
C ALA A 137 -1.54 21.09 10.58
N ASP A 138 -2.29 20.38 9.73
CA ASP A 138 -3.73 20.10 9.92
C ASP A 138 -3.99 18.71 10.54
N GLY A 139 -2.95 17.90 10.74
CA GLY A 139 -3.04 16.54 11.27
C GLY A 139 -3.07 16.51 12.81
N PRO A 140 -3.83 15.60 13.44
CA PRO A 140 -3.81 15.45 14.90
C PRO A 140 -2.39 15.12 15.37
N PHE A 141 -1.83 15.98 16.22
CA PHE A 141 -0.44 15.91 16.68
C PHE A 141 0.61 15.86 15.54
N GLY A 142 0.25 16.27 14.33
CA GLY A 142 1.12 16.22 13.15
C GLY A 142 1.01 14.97 12.28
N ALA A 143 0.10 14.04 12.58
CA ALA A 143 -0.01 12.76 11.86
C ALA A 143 -0.56 12.90 10.43
N LYS A 144 -0.15 11.97 9.56
CA LYS A 144 -0.80 11.66 8.27
C LYS A 144 -1.13 10.16 8.25
N GLY A 145 -2.17 9.76 7.52
CA GLY A 145 -2.63 8.37 7.50
C GLY A 145 -1.80 7.49 6.57
N PRO A 146 -1.15 6.41 7.06
CA PRO A 146 -0.37 5.50 6.21
C PRO A 146 -1.19 4.34 5.61
N GLY A 147 -2.51 4.31 5.85
CA GLY A 147 -3.34 3.11 5.68
C GLY A 147 -3.31 2.49 4.27
N GLU A 148 -3.54 3.31 3.25
CA GLU A 148 -3.62 2.86 1.84
C GLU A 148 -2.24 2.93 1.14
N MET A 149 -1.45 3.94 1.47
CA MET A 149 -0.22 4.28 0.74
C MET A 149 0.88 3.20 0.84
N CYS A 150 0.83 2.31 1.82
CA CYS A 150 1.87 1.30 2.03
C CYS A 150 1.90 0.21 0.95
N ALA A 151 0.77 -0.07 0.30
CA ALA A 151 0.68 -1.06 -0.79
C ALA A 151 0.99 -0.48 -2.18
N ASN A 152 0.61 0.77 -2.40
CA ASN A 152 0.67 1.40 -3.72
C ASN A 152 2.05 1.42 -4.40
N PRO A 153 3.17 1.76 -3.71
CA PRO A 153 4.46 1.92 -4.38
C PRO A 153 5.15 0.60 -4.70
N GLN A 154 4.71 -0.51 -4.11
CA GLN A 154 5.29 -1.84 -4.33
C GLN A 154 5.09 -2.31 -5.77
N ILE A 155 3.88 -2.11 -6.28
CA ILE A 155 3.44 -2.55 -7.61
C ILE A 155 4.35 -1.99 -8.72
N PRO A 156 4.53 -0.66 -8.86
CA PRO A 156 5.41 -0.12 -9.88
C PRO A 156 6.89 -0.42 -9.60
N ALA A 157 7.31 -0.58 -8.34
CA ALA A 157 8.69 -0.94 -8.02
C ALA A 157 9.03 -2.34 -8.53
N VAL A 158 8.18 -3.34 -8.27
CA VAL A 158 8.33 -4.71 -8.78
C VAL A 158 8.26 -4.72 -10.32
N ALA A 159 7.30 -4.01 -10.92
CA ALA A 159 7.19 -3.95 -12.39
C ALA A 159 8.44 -3.36 -13.07
N ASN A 160 9.04 -2.32 -12.47
CA ASN A 160 10.27 -1.74 -12.97
C ASN A 160 11.48 -2.64 -12.73
N ALA A 161 11.55 -3.34 -11.60
CA ALA A 161 12.62 -4.29 -11.30
C ALA A 161 12.60 -5.50 -12.25
N VAL A 162 11.41 -6.02 -12.58
CA VAL A 162 11.26 -7.08 -13.60
C VAL A 162 11.73 -6.57 -14.97
N PHE A 163 11.35 -5.35 -15.35
CA PHE A 163 11.82 -4.76 -16.60
C PHE A 163 13.35 -4.61 -16.63
N ASP A 164 13.97 -4.18 -15.52
CA ASP A 164 15.42 -4.08 -15.40
C ASP A 164 16.11 -5.46 -15.52
N ALA A 165 15.56 -6.48 -14.86
CA ALA A 165 16.11 -7.83 -14.84
C ALA A 165 16.08 -8.53 -16.21
N VAL A 166 14.94 -8.47 -16.92
CA VAL A 166 14.74 -9.25 -18.15
C VAL A 166 14.58 -8.42 -19.41
N GLY A 167 14.48 -7.09 -19.32
CA GLY A 167 14.42 -6.17 -20.46
C GLY A 167 13.11 -6.23 -21.27
N VAL A 168 12.03 -6.75 -20.69
CA VAL A 168 10.67 -6.75 -21.28
C VAL A 168 9.69 -6.08 -20.34
N ARG A 169 8.76 -5.31 -20.89
CA ARG A 169 7.76 -4.57 -20.10
C ARG A 169 6.48 -5.37 -20.01
N ILE A 170 5.99 -5.58 -18.78
CA ILE A 170 4.66 -6.13 -18.51
C ILE A 170 3.79 -5.00 -17.99
N ASP A 171 2.78 -4.61 -18.77
CA ASP A 171 1.89 -3.47 -18.53
C ASP A 171 0.54 -3.86 -17.91
N THR A 172 0.34 -5.16 -17.69
CA THR A 172 -0.87 -5.72 -17.06
C THR A 172 -0.50 -6.49 -15.80
N LEU A 173 -1.25 -6.28 -14.72
CA LEU A 173 -1.11 -7.03 -13.48
C LEU A 173 -2.06 -8.23 -13.44
N PRO A 174 -1.74 -9.28 -12.68
CA PRO A 174 -0.42 -9.53 -12.08
C PRO A 174 0.65 -9.86 -13.14
N ILE A 175 1.91 -9.68 -12.80
CA ILE A 175 3.07 -10.01 -13.64
C ILE A 175 3.30 -11.53 -13.52
N THR A 176 2.50 -12.30 -14.25
CA THR A 176 2.57 -13.78 -14.20
C THR A 176 3.75 -14.33 -15.00
N PRO A 177 4.25 -15.53 -14.65
CA PRO A 177 5.31 -16.18 -15.42
C PRO A 177 4.99 -16.35 -16.90
N GLU A 178 3.73 -16.72 -17.22
CA GLU A 178 3.22 -16.82 -18.59
C GLU A 178 3.37 -15.51 -19.38
N ARG A 179 3.11 -14.36 -18.75
CA ARG A 179 3.23 -13.04 -19.39
C ARG A 179 4.68 -12.70 -19.66
N ILE A 180 5.58 -13.00 -18.73
CA ILE A 180 7.03 -12.82 -18.90
C ILE A 180 7.55 -13.66 -20.07
N LEU A 181 7.26 -14.97 -20.08
CA LEU A 181 7.70 -15.87 -21.14
C LEU A 181 7.17 -15.47 -22.53
N ARG A 182 5.91 -15.04 -22.61
CA ARG A 182 5.33 -14.50 -23.86
C ARG A 182 6.06 -13.26 -24.34
N ALA A 183 6.37 -12.33 -23.44
CA ALA A 183 7.08 -11.10 -23.78
C ALA A 183 8.52 -11.37 -24.22
N LEU A 184 9.24 -12.27 -23.52
CA LEU A 184 10.58 -12.72 -23.89
C LEU A 184 10.60 -13.36 -25.27
N LYS A 185 9.65 -14.26 -25.55
CA LYS A 185 9.50 -14.91 -26.87
C LYS A 185 9.19 -13.90 -27.98
N ALA A 186 8.33 -12.92 -27.71
CA ALA A 186 8.01 -11.87 -28.68
C ALA A 186 9.24 -11.01 -29.02
N ARG A 187 10.05 -10.65 -28.00
CA ARG A 187 11.31 -9.92 -28.19
C ARG A 187 12.35 -10.73 -28.98
N ALA A 188 12.44 -12.03 -28.75
CA ALA A 188 13.37 -12.88 -29.51
C ALA A 188 12.98 -13.04 -30.99
N ALA A 189 11.72 -12.76 -31.34
CA ALA A 189 11.19 -12.83 -32.70
C ALA A 189 11.23 -11.50 -33.47
N SER A 190 11.58 -10.40 -32.80
CA SER A 190 11.74 -9.05 -33.39
C SER A 190 13.19 -8.75 -33.73
#